data_AF-A0A0G3XH75-F1
#
_entry.id   AF-A0A0G3XH75-F1
#
_cell.length_a   1.000
_cell.length_b   1.000
_cell.length_c   1.000
_cell.angle_alpha   90.00
_cell.angle_beta   90.00
_cell.angle_gamma   90.00
#
_symmetry.space_group_name_H-M   'P 1'
#
loop_
_entity.id
_entity.type
_entity.pdbx_description
1 polymer ?
#
loop_
_entity_poly.entity_id
_entity_poly.type
_entity_poly.pdbx_seq_one_letter_code
_entity_poly.pdbx_strand_id
1 'polypeptide(L)'
;MREYAADGFSVVGVAAKLGTTPKTFNKWLEAQPELQDAFDAGRESERWALHNKLFRLAMEQDNAPAAMFLLKARHGYREGDQSAQGGGVSVTIALPGAMSREQYAQKVKGTIDGQR
;
A
#
# COMPACT_ATOMS: atom_id res chain seq x y z
N MET A 1 4.01 -27.28 -4.43
CA MET A 1 3.43 -25.94 -4.64
C MET A 1 3.74 -25.03 -3.47
N ARG A 2 3.28 -25.36 -2.25
CA ARG A 2 3.67 -24.65 -1.03
C ARG A 2 5.19 -24.52 -0.85
N GLU A 3 5.93 -25.61 -1.08
CA GLU A 3 7.40 -25.64 -0.97
C GLU A 3 8.07 -24.63 -1.93
N TYR A 4 7.71 -24.65 -3.22
CA TYR A 4 8.25 -23.69 -4.18
C TYR A 4 7.96 -22.24 -3.79
N ALA A 5 6.76 -21.94 -3.32
CA ALA A 5 6.43 -20.60 -2.86
C ALA A 5 7.18 -20.21 -1.57
N ALA A 6 7.40 -21.14 -0.65
CA ALA A 6 8.16 -20.92 0.57
C ALA A 6 9.66 -20.66 0.32
N ASP A 7 10.20 -21.25 -0.74
CA ASP A 7 11.58 -21.01 -1.20
C ASP A 7 11.74 -19.71 -2.02
N GLY A 8 10.68 -18.91 -2.13
CA GLY A 8 10.71 -17.59 -2.79
C GLY A 8 10.56 -17.60 -4.30
N PHE A 9 10.06 -18.70 -4.89
CA PHE A 9 9.75 -18.71 -6.32
C PHE A 9 8.55 -17.81 -6.62
N SER A 10 8.75 -16.87 -7.54
CA SER A 10 7.65 -16.07 -8.12
C SER A 10 6.72 -16.95 -8.96
N VAL A 11 5.55 -16.43 -9.33
CA VAL A 11 4.62 -17.10 -10.29
C VAL A 11 5.36 -17.51 -11.57
N VAL A 12 6.26 -16.66 -12.07
CA VAL A 12 7.08 -16.97 -13.26
C VAL A 12 8.05 -18.10 -12.98
N GLY A 13 8.71 -18.08 -11.81
CA GLY A 13 9.63 -19.14 -11.40
C GLY A 13 8.95 -20.51 -11.23
N VAL A 14 7.77 -20.53 -10.60
CA VAL A 14 6.97 -21.74 -10.44
C VAL A 14 6.49 -22.25 -11.80
N ALA A 15 5.97 -21.37 -12.66
CA ALA A 15 5.56 -21.76 -14.00
C ALA A 15 6.70 -22.38 -14.81
N ALA A 16 7.89 -21.77 -14.77
CA ALA A 16 9.08 -22.31 -15.43
C ALA A 16 9.47 -23.70 -14.87
N LYS A 17 9.41 -23.89 -13.55
CA LYS A 17 9.68 -25.20 -12.92
C LYS A 17 8.67 -26.28 -13.30
N LEU A 18 7.43 -25.90 -13.52
CA LEU A 18 6.35 -26.79 -13.97
C LEU A 18 6.32 -26.97 -15.50
N GLY A 19 7.27 -26.36 -16.24
CA GLY A 19 7.33 -26.46 -17.69
C GLY A 19 6.16 -25.77 -18.40
N THR A 20 5.59 -24.74 -17.79
CA THR A 20 4.42 -24.03 -18.31
C THR A 20 4.64 -22.51 -18.38
N THR A 21 3.65 -21.79 -18.89
CA THR A 21 3.69 -20.32 -18.93
C THR A 21 3.04 -19.72 -17.67
N PRO A 22 3.43 -18.51 -17.24
CA PRO A 22 2.77 -17.82 -16.12
C PRO A 22 1.27 -17.66 -16.33
N LYS A 23 0.84 -17.40 -17.57
CA LYS A 23 -0.57 -17.28 -17.94
C LYS A 23 -1.33 -18.58 -17.70
N THR A 24 -0.75 -19.72 -18.09
CA THR A 24 -1.36 -21.03 -17.86
C THR A 24 -1.38 -21.37 -16.37
N PHE A 25 -0.29 -21.08 -15.65
CA PHE A 25 -0.23 -21.33 -14.22
C PHE A 25 -1.26 -20.50 -13.44
N ASN A 26 -1.43 -19.22 -13.76
CA ASN A 26 -2.47 -18.38 -13.15
C ASN A 26 -3.88 -18.94 -13.38
N LYS A 27 -4.17 -19.46 -14.57
CA LYS A 27 -5.46 -20.14 -14.83
C LYS A 27 -5.64 -21.37 -13.95
N TRP A 28 -4.58 -22.09 -13.61
CA TRP A 28 -4.66 -23.22 -12.67
C TRP A 28 -4.98 -22.75 -11.27
N LEU A 29 -4.35 -21.65 -10.82
CA LEU A 29 -4.65 -21.05 -9.52
C LEU A 29 -6.10 -20.55 -9.43
N GLU A 30 -6.62 -19.92 -10.49
CA GLU A 30 -8.01 -19.47 -10.57
C GLU A 30 -9.01 -20.64 -10.58
N ALA A 31 -8.66 -21.75 -11.25
CA ALA A 31 -9.53 -22.91 -11.38
C ALA A 31 -9.51 -23.84 -10.16
N GLN A 32 -8.46 -23.80 -9.34
CA GLN A 32 -8.23 -24.70 -8.20
C GLN A 32 -7.88 -23.89 -6.95
N PRO A 33 -8.88 -23.52 -6.12
CA PRO A 33 -8.66 -22.72 -4.92
C PRO A 33 -7.60 -23.31 -3.97
N GLU A 34 -7.56 -24.64 -3.82
CA GLU A 34 -6.57 -25.35 -3.02
C GLU A 34 -5.12 -25.10 -3.47
N LEU A 35 -4.93 -24.83 -4.77
CA LEU A 35 -3.62 -24.51 -5.34
C LEU A 35 -3.20 -23.10 -4.96
N GLN A 36 -4.15 -22.16 -5.01
CA GLN A 36 -3.96 -20.78 -4.58
C GLN A 36 -3.67 -20.71 -3.08
N ASP A 37 -4.45 -21.41 -2.25
CA ASP A 37 -4.25 -21.49 -0.80
C ASP A 37 -2.85 -22.05 -0.46
N ALA A 38 -2.42 -23.10 -1.16
CA ALA A 38 -1.10 -23.67 -0.97
C ALA A 38 0.02 -22.70 -1.37
N PHE A 39 -0.18 -21.93 -2.45
CA PHE A 39 0.77 -20.92 -2.90
C PHE A 39 0.87 -19.76 -1.91
N ASP A 40 -0.25 -19.24 -1.43
CA ASP A 40 -0.30 -18.15 -0.45
C ASP A 40 0.28 -18.57 0.90
N ALA A 41 -0.03 -19.77 1.38
CA ALA A 41 0.57 -20.31 2.60
C ALA A 41 2.10 -20.44 2.48
N GLY A 42 2.61 -20.76 1.29
CA GLY A 42 4.04 -20.78 1.01
C GLY A 42 4.65 -19.37 1.08
N ARG A 43 4.05 -18.39 0.40
CA ARG A 43 4.49 -16.98 0.46
C ARG A 43 4.47 -16.40 1.86
N GLU A 44 3.49 -16.76 2.66
CA GLU A 44 3.43 -16.35 4.06
C GLU A 44 4.57 -16.95 4.88
N SER A 45 4.93 -18.21 4.60
CA SER A 45 6.08 -18.87 5.23
C SER A 45 7.40 -18.17 4.87
N GLU A 46 7.58 -17.81 3.59
CA GLU A 46 8.71 -17.00 3.12
C GLU A 46 8.76 -15.63 3.83
N ARG A 47 7.64 -14.90 3.85
CA ARG A 47 7.51 -13.60 4.51
C ARG A 47 7.92 -13.69 5.98
N TRP A 48 7.45 -14.71 6.69
CA TRP A 48 7.78 -14.94 8.09
C TRP A 48 9.29 -15.19 8.28
N ALA A 49 9.91 -15.99 7.42
CA ALA A 49 11.35 -16.26 7.47
C ALA A 49 12.18 -14.98 7.27
N LEU A 50 11.86 -14.19 6.24
CA LEU A 50 12.53 -12.91 5.96
C LEU A 50 12.33 -11.91 7.10
N HIS A 51 11.11 -11.81 7.61
CA HIS A 51 10.79 -10.95 8.75
C HIS A 51 11.62 -11.32 9.99
N ASN A 52 11.69 -12.60 10.34
CA ASN A 52 12.48 -13.05 11.48
C ASN A 52 13.97 -12.82 11.29
N LYS A 53 14.48 -12.97 10.06
CA LYS A 53 15.87 -12.65 9.75
C LYS A 53 16.15 -11.17 10.00
N LEU A 54 15.31 -10.27 9.49
CA LEU A 54 15.43 -8.83 9.74
C LEU A 54 15.33 -8.49 11.23
N PHE A 55 14.43 -9.14 11.96
CA PHE A 55 14.26 -8.93 13.40
C PHE A 55 15.53 -9.27 14.17
N ARG A 56 16.15 -10.43 13.90
CA ARG A 56 17.40 -10.83 14.55
C ARG A 56 18.54 -9.87 14.19
N LEU A 57 18.65 -9.45 12.92
CA LEU A 57 19.65 -8.45 12.51
C LEU A 57 19.49 -7.14 13.29
N ALA A 58 18.25 -6.66 13.41
CA ALA A 58 17.93 -5.43 14.13
C ALA A 58 18.26 -5.52 15.63
N MET A 59 17.95 -6.64 16.28
CA MET A 59 18.09 -6.80 17.73
C MET A 59 19.50 -7.22 18.18
N GLU A 60 20.20 -8.02 17.38
CA GLU A 60 21.43 -8.70 17.81
C GLU A 60 22.69 -8.15 17.13
N GLN A 61 22.56 -7.47 15.99
CA GLN A 61 23.70 -7.10 15.13
C GLN A 61 23.79 -5.58 14.86
N ASP A 62 23.15 -4.76 15.70
CA ASP A 62 23.12 -3.29 15.59
C ASP A 62 22.77 -2.79 14.16
N ASN A 63 21.88 -3.50 13.48
CA ASN A 63 21.51 -3.19 12.10
C ASN A 63 20.37 -2.16 12.07
N ALA A 64 20.74 -0.87 12.16
CA ALA A 64 19.79 0.24 12.12
C ALA A 64 18.86 0.23 10.88
N PRO A 65 19.33 -0.10 9.65
CA PRO A 65 18.44 -0.24 8.50
C PRO A 65 17.36 -1.31 8.67
N ALA A 66 17.70 -2.49 9.20
CA ALA A 66 16.73 -3.55 9.46
C ALA A 66 15.70 -3.12 10.51
N ALA A 67 16.14 -2.46 11.59
CA ALA A 67 15.25 -1.90 12.61
C ALA A 67 14.28 -0.87 12.00
N MET A 68 14.80 0.08 11.23
CA MET A 68 13.99 1.10 10.55
C MET A 68 12.99 0.48 9.58
N PHE A 69 13.40 -0.52 8.79
CA PHE A 69 12.51 -1.21 7.86
C PHE A 69 11.35 -1.92 8.59
N LEU A 70 11.63 -2.57 9.72
CA LEU A 70 10.60 -3.20 10.55
C LEU A 70 9.64 -2.19 11.16
N LEU A 71 10.14 -1.04 11.62
CA LEU A 71 9.31 0.06 12.12
C LEU A 71 8.37 0.60 11.03
N LYS A 72 8.89 0.80 9.81
CA LYS A 72 8.07 1.21 8.65
C LYS A 72 7.00 0.17 8.32
N ALA A 73 7.39 -1.10 8.20
CA ALA A 73 6.50 -2.16 7.74
C ALA A 73 5.43 -2.58 8.75
N ARG A 74 5.70 -2.52 10.07
CA ARG A 74 4.76 -3.00 11.11
C ARG A 74 4.07 -1.90 11.90
N HIS A 75 4.76 -0.78 12.09
CA HIS A 75 4.28 0.29 12.96
C HIS A 75 3.86 1.53 12.16
N GLY A 76 3.90 1.45 10.83
CA GLY A 76 3.47 2.54 9.95
C GLY A 76 4.35 3.77 10.06
N TYR A 77 5.62 3.61 10.50
CA TYR A 77 6.56 4.72 10.53
C TYR A 77 6.76 5.25 9.11
N ARG A 78 6.54 6.54 8.90
CA ARG A 78 6.70 7.21 7.61
C ARG A 78 7.85 8.20 7.71
N GLU A 79 8.75 8.16 6.74
CA GLU A 79 9.79 9.18 6.59
C GLU A 79 9.25 10.30 5.68
N GLY A 80 9.11 11.49 6.26
CA GLY A 80 8.57 12.68 5.58
C GLY A 80 7.04 12.74 5.53
N ASP A 81 6.52 13.94 5.32
CA ASP A 81 5.09 14.18 5.12
C ASP A 81 4.68 13.79 3.69
N GLN A 82 4.48 12.49 3.46
CA GLN A 82 3.91 11.96 2.21
C GLN A 82 2.37 11.99 2.21
N SER A 83 1.73 12.80 3.06
CA SER A 83 0.27 12.97 3.04
C SER A 83 -0.24 13.59 1.73
N ALA A 84 0.64 14.15 0.90
CA ALA A 84 0.27 14.86 -0.33
C ALA A 84 0.15 13.99 -1.61
N GLN A 85 0.49 12.69 -1.60
CA GLN A 85 0.63 11.91 -2.84
C GLN A 85 -0.44 10.82 -3.08
N GLY A 86 -1.45 10.70 -2.21
CA GLY A 86 -2.49 9.68 -2.34
C GLY A 86 -3.90 10.24 -2.26
N GLY A 87 -4.48 10.63 -3.40
CA GLY A 87 -5.94 10.70 -3.60
C GLY A 87 -6.72 11.67 -2.72
N GLY A 88 -6.08 12.64 -2.06
CA GLY A 88 -6.78 13.71 -1.37
C GLY A 88 -7.56 14.56 -2.38
N VAL A 89 -8.86 14.76 -2.15
CA VAL A 89 -9.64 15.75 -2.89
C VAL A 89 -8.94 17.10 -2.73
N SER A 90 -8.41 17.65 -3.83
CA SER A 90 -7.82 18.98 -3.82
C SER A 90 -8.91 20.02 -3.61
N VAL A 91 -9.13 20.43 -2.35
CA VAL A 91 -10.06 21.49 -2.02
C VAL A 91 -9.39 22.83 -2.30
N THR A 92 -9.66 23.40 -3.47
CA THR A 92 -9.25 24.77 -3.80
C THR A 92 -10.15 25.74 -3.06
N ILE A 93 -9.69 26.24 -1.91
CA ILE A 93 -10.38 27.30 -1.18
C ILE A 93 -10.07 28.62 -1.88
N ALA A 94 -10.96 29.06 -2.77
CA ALA A 94 -10.91 30.40 -3.35
C ALA A 94 -11.33 31.42 -2.29
N LEU A 95 -10.38 31.89 -1.49
CA LEU A 95 -10.61 33.03 -0.61
C LEU A 95 -10.87 34.26 -1.50
N PRO A 96 -12.02 34.95 -1.35
CA PRO A 96 -12.20 36.22 -2.03
C PRO A 96 -11.10 37.17 -1.57
N GLY A 97 -10.48 37.88 -2.52
CA GLY A 97 -9.50 38.93 -2.21
C GLY A 97 -10.09 39.95 -1.23
N ALA A 98 -9.25 40.70 -0.53
CA ALA A 98 -9.67 41.63 0.51
C ALA A 98 -10.81 42.54 0.00
N MET A 99 -12.01 42.33 0.54
CA MET A 99 -13.19 43.14 0.23
C MET A 99 -13.34 44.26 1.26
N SER A 100 -13.80 45.43 0.82
CA SER A 100 -14.21 46.47 1.76
C SER A 100 -15.48 46.05 2.50
N ARG A 101 -15.73 46.61 3.70
CA ARG A 101 -16.93 46.30 4.49
C ARG A 101 -18.23 46.54 3.71
N GLU A 102 -18.25 47.55 2.85
CA GLU A 102 -19.40 47.90 2.02
C GLU A 102 -19.67 46.83 0.95
N GLN A 103 -18.62 46.32 0.31
CA GLN A 103 -18.70 45.26 -0.70
C GLN A 103 -19.18 43.93 -0.09
N TYR A 104 -18.77 43.62 1.15
CA TYR A 104 -19.26 42.44 1.87
C TYR A 104 -20.75 42.57 2.19
N ALA A 105 -21.21 43.73 2.67
CA ALA A 105 -22.60 43.96 3.05
C ALA A 105 -23.59 43.82 1.88
N GLN A 106 -23.20 44.26 0.66
CA GLN A 106 -24.01 44.08 -0.54
C GLN A 106 -24.13 42.62 -0.95
N LYS A 107 -23.04 41.85 -0.86
CA LYS A 107 -23.01 40.43 -1.28
C LYS A 107 -23.86 39.55 -0.35
N VAL A 108 -23.87 39.84 0.95
CA VAL A 108 -24.71 39.11 1.92
C VAL A 108 -26.20 39.40 1.71
N LYS A 109 -26.59 40.65 1.39
CA LYS A 109 -27.98 41.01 1.10
C LYS A 109 -28.52 40.34 -0.17
N GLY A 110 -27.72 40.23 -1.24
CA GLY A 110 -28.14 39.61 -2.49
C GLY A 110 -28.32 38.08 -2.45
N THR A 111 -27.79 37.40 -1.42
CA THR A 111 -27.82 35.93 -1.35
C THR A 111 -29.07 35.40 -0.62
N ILE A 112 -29.79 36.24 0.13
CA ILE A 112 -30.95 35.82 0.95
C ILE A 112 -32.28 35.93 0.17
N ASP A 113 -32.38 36.81 -0.83
CA ASP A 113 -33.62 37.06 -1.58
C ASP A 113 -33.78 36.20 -2.86
N GLY A 114 -32.89 35.23 -3.08
CA GLY A 114 -32.84 34.43 -4.31
C GLY A 114 -33.23 32.94 -4.18
N GLN A 115 -33.75 32.51 -3.02
CA GLN A 115 -34.31 31.16 -2.85
C GLN A 115 -35.69 31.22 -2.21
N ARG A 116 -36.68 31.60 -3.01
CA ARG A 116 -38.08 31.21 -2.85
C ARG A 116 -38.69 30.97 -4.22
#